data_AF-A0A2V7CFQ0-F1
#
_entry.id   AF-A0A2V7CFQ0-F1
#
_cell.length_a   1.000
_cell.length_b   1.000
_cell.length_c   1.000
_cell.angle_alpha   90.00
_cell.angle_beta   90.00
_cell.angle_gamma   90.00
#
_symmetry.space_group_name_H-M   'P 1'
#
loop_
_entity.id
_entity.type
_entity.pdbx_description
1 polymer ?
#
loop_
_entity_poly.entity_id
_entity_poly.type
_entity_poly.pdbx_seq_one_letter_code
_entity_poly.pdbx_strand_id
1 'polypeptide(L)'
;MLKHQTMKGAFTQLRELAEPHRFRVQTDVEGFPVIPGRYGQIEWYCDGHDCAARFGGFCVLPRQLALAVHTDRPRLFEKLWAIPSVKRHQTGDHEMRAIFPPEGLEQVATVIRARRKRTLSPEAARKLGAGTAYRASSGRQMATKRTHQGATKG
;
A
#
# COMPACT_ATOMS: atom_id res chain seq x y z
N MET A 1 -21.82 8.77 21.07
CA MET A 1 -21.55 8.99 19.64
C MET A 1 -20.69 7.83 19.15
N LEU A 2 -21.30 6.81 18.54
CA LEU A 2 -20.60 5.65 17.98
C LEU A 2 -19.77 6.14 16.79
N LYS A 3 -18.44 6.22 16.93
CA LYS A 3 -17.57 6.50 15.80
C LYS A 3 -17.48 5.21 14.99
N HIS A 4 -18.34 5.07 13.99
CA HIS A 4 -18.13 4.11 12.92
C HIS A 4 -16.80 4.45 12.24
N GLN A 5 -15.90 3.48 12.15
CA GLN A 5 -14.60 3.66 11.51
C GLN A 5 -14.84 3.95 10.02
N THR A 6 -14.46 5.16 9.57
CA THR A 6 -14.50 5.51 8.14
C THR A 6 -13.27 4.94 7.42
N MET A 7 -13.36 4.70 6.12
CA MET A 7 -12.22 4.27 5.29
C MET A 7 -10.99 5.19 5.47
N LYS A 8 -11.22 6.50 5.70
CA LYS A 8 -10.17 7.49 6.00
C LYS A 8 -9.46 7.21 7.34
N GLY A 9 -10.20 6.81 8.38
CA GLY A 9 -9.63 6.46 9.69
C GLY A 9 -8.74 5.22 9.60
N ALA A 10 -9.24 4.16 8.95
CA ALA A 10 -8.48 2.93 8.72
C ALA A 10 -7.18 3.19 7.93
N PHE A 11 -7.26 4.04 6.90
CA PHE A 11 -6.09 4.39 6.09
C PHE A 11 -5.04 5.16 6.88
N THR A 12 -5.48 6.07 7.76
CA THR A 12 -4.58 6.85 8.63
C THR A 12 -3.84 5.94 9.60
N GLN A 13 -4.57 5.08 10.31
CA GLN A 13 -4.00 4.14 11.28
C GLN A 13 -3.05 3.13 10.62
N LEU A 14 -3.43 2.55 9.47
CA LEU A 14 -2.53 1.62 8.77
C LEU A 14 -1.24 2.33 8.30
N ARG A 15 -1.31 3.61 7.92
CA ARG A 15 -0.12 4.39 7.58
C ARG A 15 0.78 4.66 8.77
N GLU A 16 0.22 4.98 9.94
CA GLU A 16 0.98 5.17 11.17
C GLU A 16 1.73 3.89 11.56
N LEU A 17 1.08 2.73 11.47
CA LEU A 17 1.72 1.44 11.71
C LEU A 17 2.80 1.10 10.66
N ALA A 18 2.58 1.49 9.40
CA ALA A 18 3.50 1.20 8.29
C ALA A 18 4.75 2.09 8.27
N GLU A 19 4.68 3.30 8.83
CA GLU A 19 5.73 4.32 8.68
C GLU A 19 7.08 3.90 9.27
N PRO A 20 7.18 3.34 10.50
CA PRO A 20 8.46 2.94 11.09
C PRO A 20 9.22 1.92 10.24
N HIS A 21 8.50 1.02 9.58
CA HIS A 21 9.07 -0.01 8.69
C HIS A 21 9.13 0.43 7.23
N ARG A 22 8.64 1.65 6.93
CA ARG A 22 8.57 2.27 5.61
C ARG A 22 7.80 1.42 4.61
N PHE A 23 6.81 0.67 5.07
CA PHE A 23 5.95 -0.10 4.18
C PHE A 23 5.12 0.85 3.33
N ARG A 24 4.88 0.46 2.08
CA ARG A 24 4.02 1.21 1.16
C ARG A 24 2.57 0.86 1.48
N VAL A 25 1.74 1.88 1.73
CA VAL A 25 0.28 1.74 1.86
C VAL A 25 -0.38 2.20 0.57
N GLN A 26 -1.40 1.47 0.10
CA GLN A 26 -2.21 1.77 -1.08
C GLN A 26 -3.68 1.52 -0.77
N THR A 27 -4.58 1.94 -1.64
CA THR A 27 -5.97 1.49 -1.64
C THR A 27 -6.10 0.30 -2.58
N ASP A 28 -6.85 -0.73 -2.19
CA ASP A 28 -7.24 -1.82 -3.09
C ASP A 28 -8.41 -1.39 -4.02
N VAL A 29 -8.99 -2.36 -4.73
CA VAL A 29 -10.09 -2.14 -5.68
C VAL A 29 -11.41 -1.72 -5.01
N GLU A 30 -11.58 -2.05 -3.73
CA GLU A 30 -12.74 -1.67 -2.91
C GLU A 30 -12.47 -0.37 -2.13
N GLY A 31 -11.27 0.19 -2.26
CA GLY A 31 -10.83 1.42 -1.61
C GLY A 31 -10.26 1.22 -0.20
N PHE A 32 -10.12 -0.01 0.28
CA PHE A 32 -9.58 -0.30 1.60
C PHE A 32 -8.05 -0.16 1.63
N PRO A 33 -7.48 0.29 2.76
CA PRO A 33 -6.04 0.43 2.91
C PRO A 33 -5.36 -0.95 2.98
N VAL A 34 -4.33 -1.13 2.15
CA VAL A 34 -3.52 -2.35 2.09
C VAL A 34 -2.03 -2.04 2.05
N ILE A 35 -1.22 -2.96 2.60
CA ILE A 35 0.23 -3.02 2.40
C ILE A 35 0.51 -4.18 1.43
N PRO A 36 0.78 -3.91 0.15
CA PRO A 36 1.03 -4.97 -0.81
C PRO A 36 2.43 -5.56 -0.65
N GLY A 37 2.54 -6.87 -0.83
CA GLY A 37 3.78 -7.60 -0.93
C GLY A 37 4.01 -8.20 -2.30
N ARG A 38 5.02 -9.07 -2.40
CA ARG A 38 5.27 -9.89 -3.60
C ARG A 38 4.38 -11.14 -3.61
N TYR A 39 4.03 -11.65 -2.44
CA TYR A 39 3.36 -12.94 -2.27
C TYR A 39 2.00 -12.83 -1.57
N GLY A 40 1.48 -11.63 -1.41
CA GLY A 40 0.25 -11.38 -0.67
C GLY A 40 0.13 -9.91 -0.32
N GLN A 41 -0.80 -9.61 0.57
CA GLN A 41 -1.04 -8.27 1.08
C GLN A 41 -1.48 -8.32 2.54
N ILE A 42 -1.19 -7.25 3.27
CA ILE A 42 -1.77 -7.00 4.58
C ILE A 42 -2.91 -6.01 4.40
N GLU A 43 -4.03 -6.29 5.05
CA GLU A 43 -5.30 -5.59 4.94
C GLU A 43 -5.73 -5.10 6.31
N TRP A 44 -6.54 -4.05 6.32
CA TRP A 44 -7.29 -3.67 7.51
C TRP A 44 -8.35 -4.72 7.84
N TYR A 45 -8.44 -5.16 9.10
CA TYR A 45 -9.50 -6.06 9.54
C TYR A 45 -10.52 -5.35 10.43
N CYS A 46 -10.13 -4.89 11.63
CA CYS A 46 -10.99 -4.06 12.47
C CYS A 46 -10.19 -3.28 13.52
N ASP A 47 -10.78 -2.21 14.05
CA ASP A 47 -10.17 -1.31 15.04
C ASP A 47 -10.33 -1.76 16.50
N GLY A 48 -10.98 -2.91 16.74
CA GLY A 48 -11.36 -3.41 18.06
C GLY A 48 -12.70 -2.88 18.59
N HIS A 49 -13.24 -1.79 18.05
CA HIS A 49 -14.46 -1.15 18.54
C HIS A 49 -15.70 -1.43 17.68
N ASP A 50 -15.53 -1.61 16.37
CA ASP A 50 -16.59 -1.91 15.39
C ASP A 50 -16.39 -3.30 14.74
N CYS A 51 -15.77 -4.23 15.48
CA CYS A 51 -15.63 -5.62 15.02
C CYS A 51 -16.96 -6.38 15.20
N ALA A 52 -17.17 -7.44 14.40
CA ALA A 52 -18.36 -8.32 14.48
C ALA A 52 -18.66 -8.84 15.91
N ALA A 53 -17.64 -8.96 16.77
CA ALA A 53 -17.80 -9.30 18.20
C ALA A 53 -18.74 -8.38 18.99
N ARG A 54 -18.84 -7.10 18.61
CA ARG A 54 -19.73 -6.15 19.30
C ARG A 54 -21.21 -6.48 19.09
N PHE A 55 -21.55 -7.13 17.99
CA PHE A 55 -22.92 -7.46 17.60
C PHE A 55 -23.26 -8.93 17.83
N GLY A 56 -22.53 -9.61 18.73
CA GLY A 56 -22.72 -11.04 19.01
C GLY A 56 -22.11 -11.97 17.95
N GLY A 57 -21.39 -11.43 16.96
CA GLY A 57 -20.59 -12.21 16.02
C GLY A 57 -19.26 -12.68 16.61
N PHE A 58 -18.45 -13.36 15.81
CA PHE A 58 -17.13 -13.84 16.24
C PHE A 58 -16.02 -12.96 15.65
N CYS A 59 -15.29 -12.23 16.51
CA CYS A 59 -14.02 -11.58 16.14
C CYS A 59 -12.86 -12.42 16.67
N VAL A 60 -11.88 -12.71 15.81
CA VAL A 60 -10.70 -13.52 16.19
C VAL A 60 -9.82 -12.81 17.22
N LEU A 61 -9.80 -11.47 17.21
CA LEU A 61 -9.11 -10.63 18.19
C LEU A 61 -10.09 -9.59 18.75
N PRO A 62 -10.97 -9.97 19.69
CA PRO A 62 -12.00 -9.06 20.19
C PRO A 62 -11.36 -7.91 20.97
N ARG A 63 -11.90 -6.70 20.77
CA ARG A 63 -11.49 -5.47 21.47
C ARG A 63 -10.05 -5.02 21.20
N GLN A 64 -9.43 -5.52 20.13
CA GLN A 64 -8.07 -5.18 19.73
C GLN A 64 -8.07 -4.73 18.28
N LEU A 65 -7.17 -3.80 17.95
CA LEU A 65 -6.83 -3.51 16.57
C LEU A 65 -6.29 -4.78 15.93
N ALA A 66 -6.80 -5.11 14.75
CA ALA A 66 -6.47 -6.33 14.05
C ALA A 66 -6.26 -6.04 12.56
N LEU A 67 -5.26 -6.73 12.01
CA LEU A 67 -4.93 -6.75 10.59
C LEU A 67 -5.17 -8.15 10.04
N ALA A 68 -5.36 -8.24 8.74
CA ALA A 68 -5.44 -9.51 8.03
C ALA A 68 -4.27 -9.63 7.05
N VAL A 69 -3.72 -10.83 6.89
CA VAL A 69 -2.84 -11.16 5.77
C VAL A 69 -3.59 -12.06 4.81
N HIS A 70 -3.60 -11.68 3.54
CA HIS A 70 -4.13 -12.46 2.45
C HIS A 70 -2.99 -12.96 1.55
N THR A 71 -3.04 -14.24 1.16
CA THR A 71 -2.10 -14.82 0.19
C THR A 71 -2.73 -15.98 -0.57
N ASP A 72 -2.40 -16.04 -1.86
CA ASP A 72 -2.72 -17.11 -2.82
C ASP A 72 -1.56 -18.14 -2.94
N ARG A 73 -0.62 -18.12 -1.99
CA ARG A 73 0.62 -18.93 -2.05
C ARG A 73 0.63 -20.00 -0.95
N PRO A 74 0.19 -21.23 -1.24
CA PRO A 74 0.18 -22.34 -0.27
C PRO A 74 1.51 -22.57 0.44
N ARG A 75 2.64 -22.36 -0.25
CA ARG A 75 4.00 -22.48 0.31
C ARG A 75 4.32 -21.49 1.45
N LEU A 76 3.49 -20.46 1.64
CA LEU A 76 3.64 -19.47 2.70
C LEU A 76 2.71 -19.75 3.89
N PHE A 77 1.72 -20.63 3.76
CA PHE A 77 0.70 -20.84 4.80
C PHE A 77 1.35 -21.28 6.12
N GLU A 78 2.20 -22.32 6.07
CA GLU A 78 2.94 -22.78 7.25
C GLU A 78 3.84 -21.70 7.85
N LYS A 79 4.49 -20.89 7.01
CA LYS A 79 5.36 -19.79 7.47
C LYS A 79 4.57 -18.69 8.19
N LEU A 80 3.38 -18.38 7.70
CA LEU A 80 2.51 -17.40 8.33
C LEU A 80 1.92 -17.95 9.64
N TRP A 81 1.54 -19.22 9.68
CA TRP A 81 1.03 -19.86 10.91
C TRP A 81 2.09 -20.11 11.97
N ALA A 82 3.36 -20.19 11.59
CA ALA A 82 4.47 -20.28 12.53
C ALA A 82 4.67 -18.98 13.33
N ILE A 83 4.07 -17.86 12.91
CA ILE A 83 4.11 -16.59 13.66
C ILE A 83 3.10 -16.70 14.82
N PRO A 84 3.52 -16.63 16.11
CA PRO A 84 2.64 -16.91 17.26
C PRO A 84 1.39 -16.01 17.36
N SER A 85 1.51 -14.76 16.89
CA SER A 85 0.44 -13.77 16.90
C SER A 85 -0.58 -13.94 15.76
N VAL A 86 -0.30 -14.80 14.78
CA VAL A 86 -1.19 -15.05 13.64
C VAL A 86 -2.22 -16.12 13.99
N LYS A 87 -3.48 -15.82 13.70
CA LYS A 87 -4.64 -16.69 13.91
C LYS A 87 -5.28 -17.03 12.57
N ARG A 88 -5.68 -18.29 12.40
CA ARG A 88 -6.44 -18.73 11.22
C ARG A 88 -7.81 -18.05 11.21
N HIS A 89 -8.25 -17.58 10.04
CA HIS A 89 -9.58 -16.98 9.89
C HIS A 89 -10.36 -17.56 8.71
N GLN A 90 -9.75 -17.63 7.54
CA GLN A 90 -10.33 -18.26 6.34
C GLN A 90 -9.22 -19.02 5.62
N THR A 91 -9.44 -20.28 5.26
CA THR A 91 -8.42 -21.09 4.57
C THR A 91 -9.12 -22.03 3.60
N GLY A 92 -8.79 -21.89 2.32
CA GLY A 92 -9.07 -22.88 1.29
C GLY A 92 -7.77 -23.50 0.79
N ASP A 93 -7.86 -24.34 -0.24
CA ASP A 93 -6.72 -25.07 -0.79
C ASP A 93 -5.68 -24.15 -1.46
N HIS A 94 -6.13 -23.02 -2.00
CA HIS A 94 -5.31 -22.10 -2.80
C HIS A 94 -5.16 -20.71 -2.20
N GLU A 95 -6.04 -20.34 -1.28
CA GLU A 95 -6.08 -19.00 -0.70
C GLU A 95 -6.22 -19.10 0.81
N MET A 96 -5.59 -18.16 1.50
CA MET A 96 -5.81 -18.02 2.93
C MET A 96 -5.90 -16.56 3.36
N ARG A 97 -6.64 -16.36 4.44
CA ARG A 97 -6.68 -15.13 5.22
C ARG A 97 -6.42 -15.46 6.69
N ALA A 98 -5.42 -14.83 7.27
CA ALA A 98 -5.07 -14.95 8.68
C ALA A 98 -5.14 -13.60 9.38
N ILE A 99 -5.55 -13.57 10.64
CA ILE A 99 -5.70 -12.35 11.43
C ILE A 99 -4.55 -12.26 12.42
N PHE A 100 -4.01 -11.06 12.62
CA PHE A 100 -2.93 -10.82 13.57
C PHE A 100 -3.00 -9.38 14.12
N PRO A 101 -2.47 -9.15 15.32
CA PRO A 101 -2.40 -7.83 15.92
C PRO A 101 -1.19 -7.02 15.39
N PRO A 102 -1.14 -5.68 15.55
CA PRO A 102 -0.11 -4.83 14.97
C PRO A 102 1.33 -5.21 15.31
N GLU A 103 1.60 -5.81 16.47
CA GLU A 103 2.92 -6.29 16.85
C GLU A 103 3.48 -7.38 15.91
N GLY A 104 2.61 -8.12 15.21
CA GLY A 104 3.02 -9.09 14.19
C GLY A 104 3.36 -8.48 12.83
N LEU A 105 3.18 -7.17 12.65
CA LEU A 105 3.24 -6.51 11.34
C LEU A 105 4.55 -6.76 10.61
N GLU A 106 5.69 -6.56 11.27
CA GLU A 106 7.00 -6.71 10.63
C GLU A 106 7.29 -8.16 10.22
N GLN A 107 6.93 -9.13 11.07
CA GLN A 107 7.14 -10.55 10.82
C GLN A 107 6.31 -11.02 9.63
N VAL A 108 5.02 -10.67 9.61
CA VAL A 108 4.11 -11.00 8.51
C VAL A 108 4.57 -10.31 7.21
N ALA A 109 4.90 -9.02 7.28
CA ALA A 109 5.40 -8.25 6.15
C ALA A 109 6.68 -8.84 5.55
N THR A 110 7.55 -9.43 6.37
CA THR A 110 8.75 -10.13 5.91
C THR A 110 8.40 -11.38 5.10
N VAL A 111 7.46 -12.19 5.58
CA VAL A 111 7.02 -13.42 4.90
C VAL A 111 6.43 -13.13 3.52
N ILE A 112 5.54 -12.13 3.42
CA ILE A 112 4.91 -11.77 2.12
C ILE A 112 5.80 -10.91 1.22
N ARG A 113 6.98 -10.51 1.70
CA ARG A 113 7.87 -9.53 1.07
C ARG A 113 7.14 -8.22 0.76
N ALA A 114 6.63 -7.57 1.81
CA ALA A 114 5.95 -6.29 1.73
C ALA A 114 6.80 -5.24 1.01
N ARG A 115 6.16 -4.46 0.13
CA ARG A 115 6.83 -3.40 -0.63
C ARG A 115 7.15 -2.24 0.31
N ARG A 116 8.38 -1.74 0.24
CA ARG A 116 8.83 -0.57 1.01
C ARG A 116 8.92 0.67 0.13
N LYS A 117 8.69 1.84 0.70
CA LYS A 117 8.95 3.12 0.04
C LYS A 117 10.45 3.20 -0.29
N ARG A 118 10.81 3.46 -1.54
CA ARG A 118 12.22 3.65 -1.94
C ARG A 118 12.80 4.87 -1.24
N THR A 119 13.98 4.74 -0.63
CA THR A 119 14.88 5.88 -0.38
C THR A 119 15.87 5.87 -1.52
N LEU A 120 15.86 6.89 -2.35
CA LEU A 120 17.04 7.19 -3.17
C LEU A 120 18.07 7.78 -2.22
N SER A 121 19.28 7.22 -2.19
CA SER A 121 20.39 7.98 -1.64
C SER A 121 20.58 9.24 -2.50
N PRO A 122 21.09 10.35 -1.94
CA PRO A 122 21.38 11.55 -2.72
C PRO A 122 22.21 11.25 -3.98
N GLU A 123 23.12 10.29 -3.89
CA GLU A 123 23.95 9.83 -5.00
C GLU A 123 23.17 9.06 -6.07
N ALA A 124 22.26 8.17 -5.67
CA ALA A 124 21.36 7.46 -6.60
C ALA A 124 20.36 8.42 -7.27
N ALA A 125 19.90 9.45 -6.55
CA ALA A 125 19.06 10.51 -7.10
C ALA A 125 19.81 11.35 -8.13
N ARG A 126 21.07 11.73 -7.87
CA ARG A 126 21.92 12.45 -8.84
C ARG A 126 22.18 11.62 -10.10
N LYS A 127 22.47 10.32 -9.97
CA LYS A 127 22.67 9.41 -11.12
C LYS A 127 21.41 9.26 -11.98
N LEU A 128 20.22 9.20 -11.36
CA LEU A 128 18.94 9.17 -12.09
C LEU A 128 18.62 10.50 -12.77
N GLY A 129 18.84 11.63 -12.09
CA GLY A 129 18.63 12.97 -12.67
C GLY A 129 19.51 13.23 -13.90
N ALA A 130 20.75 12.76 -13.87
CA ALA A 130 21.67 12.83 -15.01
C ALA A 130 21.18 12.00 -16.21
N GLY A 131 20.56 10.84 -15.98
CA GLY A 131 19.99 10.00 -17.05
C GLY A 131 18.68 10.54 -17.65
N THR A 132 17.86 11.24 -16.86
CA THR A 132 16.58 11.80 -17.34
C THR A 132 16.71 13.12 -18.09
N ALA A 133 17.80 13.88 -17.89
CA ALA A 133 18.05 15.12 -18.61
C ALA A 133 18.26 14.91 -20.13
N TYR A 134 18.58 13.69 -20.57
CA TYR A 134 18.87 13.38 -21.97
C TYR A 134 17.62 13.26 -22.88
N ARG A 135 16.39 13.33 -22.35
CA ARG A 135 15.16 13.16 -23.17
C ARG A 135 14.23 14.37 -23.24
N ALA A 136 14.69 15.57 -22.87
CA ALA A 136 13.94 16.80 -23.06
C ALA A 136 14.47 17.61 -24.27
N SER A 137 14.47 17.01 -25.46
CA SER A 137 14.72 17.76 -26.70
C SER A 137 13.97 17.17 -27.89
N SER A 138 12.69 17.49 -28.01
CA SER A 138 12.02 17.61 -29.31
C SER A 138 10.65 18.26 -29.13
N GLY A 139 10.49 19.48 -29.62
CA GLY A 139 9.19 20.15 -29.63
C GLY A 139 9.21 21.68 -29.67
N ARG A 140 10.21 22.34 -30.26
CA ARG A 140 10.10 23.77 -30.60
C ARG A 140 9.71 23.89 -32.05
N GLN A 141 8.40 23.75 -32.34
CA GLN A 141 7.88 24.11 -33.66
C GLN A 141 8.02 25.62 -33.84
N MET A 142 8.60 25.98 -34.98
CA MET A 142 8.93 27.32 -35.43
C MET A 142 7.67 28.18 -35.57
N ALA A 143 7.61 29.29 -34.84
CA ALA A 143 6.73 30.39 -35.17
C ALA A 143 7.33 31.14 -36.39
N THR A 144 6.84 30.83 -37.59
CA THR A 144 7.15 31.60 -38.79
C THR A 144 6.41 32.95 -38.73
N LYS A 145 7.13 34.01 -38.36
CA LYS A 145 6.72 35.40 -38.64
C LYS A 145 6.76 35.61 -40.15
N ARG A 146 5.61 35.82 -40.79
CA ARG A 146 5.53 36.48 -42.10
C ARG A 146 5.44 37.98 -41.87
N THR A 147 6.55 38.67 -42.07
CA THR A 147 6.62 40.10 -42.34
C THR A 147 6.11 40.35 -43.76
N HIS A 148 4.99 41.06 -43.91
CA HIS A 148 4.66 41.73 -45.16
C HIS A 148 5.14 43.18 -45.06
N GLN A 149 6.17 43.51 -45.84
CA GLN A 149 6.52 44.88 -46.22
C GLN A 149 6.79 44.88 -47.72
N GLY A 150 6.24 45.89 -48.38
CA GLY A 150 6.33 46.15 -49.81
C GLY A 150 4.99 46.70 -50.28
N ALA A 151 4.87 47.82 -50.98
CA ALA A 151 5.84 48.80 -51.42
C ALA A 151 5.08 50.09 -51.78
N THR A 152 5.77 51.22 -51.72
CA THR A 152 5.42 52.51 -52.33
C THR A 152 5.12 52.42 -53.83
N LYS A 153 4.12 53.19 -54.31
CA LYS A 153 4.21 54.16 -55.45
C LYS A 153 2.83 54.76 -55.76
N GLY A 154 2.79 56.06 -56.05
CA GLY A 154 1.63 56.81 -56.52
C GLY A 154 1.65 58.24 -56.02
#